data_AF-A0A410UUI7-F1
#
_entry.id   AF-A0A410UUI7-F1
#
_cell.length_a   1.000
_cell.length_b   1.000
_cell.length_c   1.000
_cell.angle_alpha   90.00
_cell.angle_beta   90.00
_cell.angle_gamma   90.00
#
_symmetry.space_group_name_H-M   'P 1'
#
loop_
_entity.id
_entity.type
_entity.pdbx_description
1 polymer ?
#
loop_
_entity_poly.entity_id
_entity_poly.type
_entity_poly.pdbx_seq_one_letter_code
_entity_poly.pdbx_strand_id
1 'polypeptide(L)'
;MADAAEDYASELVRRFDEFTSWAIANWPEKNYPLMSSDFAESRREVSQILGRKLHEGTSAPASTTAQENAPYLDTNPTPWP
;
A
#
# COMPACT_ATOMS: atom_id res chain seq x y z
N MET A 1 -1.15 17.42 -14.90
CA MET A 1 -1.54 16.03 -14.56
C MET A 1 -0.97 15.67 -13.19
N ALA A 2 -1.35 16.41 -12.15
CA ALA A 2 -0.86 16.21 -10.77
C ALA A 2 -1.98 15.69 -9.87
N ASP A 3 -2.87 14.84 -10.38
CA ASP A 3 -4.22 14.76 -9.80
C ASP A 3 -4.56 13.38 -9.20
N ALA A 4 -4.34 12.29 -9.94
CA ALA A 4 -4.79 10.97 -9.49
C ALA A 4 -4.00 10.39 -8.31
N ALA A 5 -2.70 10.66 -8.21
CA ALA A 5 -1.89 10.18 -7.10
C ALA A 5 -2.17 10.96 -5.80
N GLU A 6 -2.36 12.28 -5.90
CA GLU A 6 -2.68 13.15 -4.76
C GLU A 6 -4.12 12.89 -4.27
N ASP A 7 -5.07 12.67 -5.18
CA ASP A 7 -6.43 12.24 -4.86
C ASP A 7 -6.45 10.87 -4.15
N TYR A 8 -5.74 9.89 -4.72
CA TYR A 8 -5.58 8.57 -4.09
C TYR A 8 -4.96 8.69 -2.69
N ALA A 9 -3.94 9.53 -2.53
CA ALA A 9 -3.31 9.74 -1.24
C ALA A 9 -4.28 10.34 -0.22
N SER A 10 -5.03 11.34 -0.63
CA SER A 10 -6.03 12.01 0.20
C SER A 10 -7.15 11.06 0.62
N GLU A 11 -7.68 10.27 -0.32
CA GLU A 11 -8.71 9.27 -0.03
C GLU A 11 -8.18 8.16 0.89
N LEU A 12 -6.96 7.67 0.68
CA LEU A 12 -6.41 6.62 1.54
C LEU A 12 -6.25 7.10 2.99
N VAL A 13 -5.78 8.33 3.20
CA VAL A 13 -5.71 8.94 4.54
C VAL A 13 -7.10 9.05 5.14
N ARG A 14 -8.08 9.57 4.38
CA ARG A 14 -9.46 9.74 4.86
C ARG A 14 -10.08 8.42 5.30
N ARG A 15 -9.96 7.36 4.48
CA ARG A 15 -10.52 6.03 4.80
C ARG A 15 -9.86 5.41 6.02
N PHE A 16 -8.56 5.61 6.18
CA PHE A 16 -7.86 5.13 7.36
C PHE A 16 -8.35 5.84 8.63
N ASP A 17 -8.52 7.16 8.58
CA ASP A 17 -9.05 7.94 9.71
C ASP A 17 -10.47 7.50 10.09
N GLU A 18 -11.36 7.38 9.10
CA GLU A 18 -12.73 6.86 9.29
C GLU A 18 -12.75 5.48 9.92
N PHE A 19 -11.88 4.57 9.46
CA PHE A 19 -11.73 3.24 10.03
C PHE A 19 -11.29 3.29 11.49
N THR A 20 -10.25 4.06 11.82
CA THR A 20 -9.76 4.16 13.21
C THR A 20 -10.81 4.73 14.15
N SER A 21 -11.53 5.77 13.71
CA SER A 21 -12.61 6.39 14.46
C SER A 21 -13.75 5.40 14.71
N TRP A 22 -14.15 4.65 13.67
CA TRP A 22 -15.15 3.60 13.80
C TRP A 22 -14.70 2.49 14.79
N ALA A 23 -13.45 2.04 14.69
CA ALA A 23 -12.92 0.96 15.53
C ALA A 23 -12.91 1.37 17.02
N ILE A 24 -12.47 2.59 17.32
CA ILE A 24 -12.47 3.14 18.69
C ILE A 24 -13.91 3.26 19.22
N ALA A 25 -14.83 3.82 18.43
CA ALA A 25 -16.21 4.01 18.85
C ALA A 25 -16.97 2.69 19.09
N ASN A 26 -16.69 1.66 18.28
CA ASN A 26 -17.39 0.38 18.31
C ASN A 26 -16.65 -0.70 19.11
N TRP A 27 -15.55 -0.35 19.77
CA TRP A 27 -14.75 -1.31 20.52
C TRP A 27 -15.58 -1.99 21.63
N PRO A 28 -15.68 -3.33 21.64
CA PRO A 28 -16.53 -4.05 22.59
C PRO A 28 -15.95 -4.07 24.01
N GLU A 29 -14.63 -4.06 24.16
CA GLU A 29 -13.96 -4.29 25.45
C GLU A 29 -13.70 -2.96 26.19
N LYS A 30 -14.60 -2.59 27.09
CA LYS A 30 -14.54 -1.30 27.81
C LYS A 30 -13.44 -1.22 28.87
N ASN A 31 -12.95 -2.36 29.36
CA ASN A 31 -11.87 -2.43 30.35
C ASN A 31 -10.49 -2.11 29.73
N TYR A 32 -10.35 -2.35 28.43
CA TYR A 32 -9.14 -2.12 27.66
C TYR A 32 -9.50 -1.29 26.42
N PRO A 33 -9.78 0.01 26.60
CA PRO A 33 -10.22 0.87 25.51
C PRO A 33 -9.13 0.99 24.44
N LEU A 34 -9.54 0.83 23.19
CA LEU A 34 -8.68 1.09 22.04
C LEU A 34 -8.44 2.60 21.92
N MET A 35 -7.17 3.00 21.77
CA MET A 35 -6.75 4.39 21.69
C MET A 35 -6.19 4.71 20.32
N SER A 36 -6.17 6.00 19.97
CA SER A 36 -5.55 6.48 18.72
C SER A 36 -4.07 6.07 18.61
N SER A 37 -3.38 5.97 19.76
CA SER A 37 -1.98 5.55 19.84
C SER A 37 -1.74 4.12 19.37
N ASP A 38 -2.73 3.23 19.50
CA ASP A 38 -2.62 1.84 19.04
C ASP A 38 -2.54 1.74 17.51
N PHE A 39 -2.94 2.79 16.80
CA PHE A 39 -2.87 2.89 15.33
C PHE A 39 -1.63 3.65 14.83
N ALA A 40 -0.73 4.08 15.71
CA ALA A 40 0.39 4.95 15.33
C ALA A 40 1.33 4.29 14.30
N GLU A 41 1.66 3.01 14.48
CA GLU A 41 2.50 2.27 13.54
C GLU A 41 1.81 2.09 12.18
N SER A 42 0.53 1.73 12.18
CA SER A 42 -0.25 1.62 10.93
C SER A 42 -0.32 2.96 10.20
N ARG A 43 -0.48 4.09 10.91
CA ARG A 43 -0.46 5.43 10.30
C ARG A 43 0.90 5.74 9.66
N ARG A 44 1.99 5.31 10.31
CA ARG A 44 3.36 5.44 9.79
C ARG A 44 3.54 4.60 8.53
N GLU A 45 3.02 3.38 8.47
CA GLU A 45 3.06 2.53 7.28
C GLU A 45 2.27 3.13 6.12
N VAL A 46 1.05 3.61 6.37
CA VAL A 46 0.23 4.33 5.36
C VAL A 46 1.01 5.53 4.83
N SER A 47 1.67 6.30 5.70
CA SER A 47 2.49 7.45 5.29
C SER A 47 3.67 7.04 4.40
N GLN A 48 4.29 5.89 4.64
CA GLN A 48 5.36 5.35 3.79
C GLN A 48 4.86 4.91 2.41
N ILE A 49 3.65 4.32 2.36
CA ILE A 49 3.00 3.94 1.10
C ILE A 49 2.72 5.19 0.26
N LEU A 50 2.14 6.23 0.88
CA LEU A 50 1.79 7.48 0.21
C LEU A 50 2.99 8.36 -0.16
N GLY A 51 4.07 8.26 0.59
CA GLY A 51 5.33 8.91 0.26
C GLY A 51 6.07 8.15 -0.84
N ARG A 52 7.07 7.36 -0.46
CA ARG A 52 8.06 6.81 -1.40
C ARG A 52 7.43 5.87 -2.43
N LYS A 53 6.57 4.94 -1.99
CA LYS A 53 6.04 3.88 -2.85
C LYS A 53 5.07 4.40 -3.92
N LEU A 54 4.24 5.39 -3.57
CA LEU A 54 3.31 6.00 -4.53
C LEU A 54 4.03 6.79 -5.63
N HIS A 55 5.19 7.38 -5.31
CA HIS A 55 5.99 8.16 -6.24
C HIS A 55 7.05 7.33 -7.00
N GLU A 56 7.44 6.15 -6.49
CA GLU A 56 8.35 5.22 -7.18
C GLU A 56 7.81 4.76 -8.55
N GLY A 57 6.50 4.73 -8.74
CA GLY A 57 5.87 4.42 -10.04
C GLY A 57 5.85 5.56 -11.06
N THR A 58 6.15 6.81 -10.65
CA THR A 58 6.04 7.98 -11.54
C THR A 58 7.36 8.37 -12.22
N SER A 59 8.50 7.85 -11.73
CA SER A 59 9.82 7.98 -12.35
C SER A 59 10.17 6.71 -13.13
N ALA A 60 9.53 6.50 -14.28
CA ALA A 60 10.09 5.60 -15.29
C ALA A 60 9.73 6.05 -16.71
N PRO A 61 10.55 6.89 -17.35
CA PRO A 61 10.71 6.85 -18.80
C PRO A 61 11.98 6.08 -19.19
N ALA A 62 11.76 5.08 -20.04
CA ALA A 62 12.64 4.45 -21.02
C ALA A 62 13.85 3.59 -20.57
N SER A 63 13.65 2.27 -20.75
CA SER A 63 14.51 1.33 -21.48
C SER A 63 16.02 1.29 -21.19
N THR A 64 16.50 0.17 -20.64
CA THR A 64 17.63 -0.62 -21.18
C THR A 64 17.60 -2.02 -20.56
N THR A 65 17.29 -3.02 -21.39
CA THR A 65 17.61 -4.46 -21.27
C THR A 65 17.91 -5.01 -19.87
N ALA A 66 16.88 -5.45 -19.14
CA ALA A 66 17.03 -6.35 -17.99
C ALA A 66 16.50 -7.74 -18.36
N GLN A 67 17.19 -8.43 -19.27
CA GLN A 67 16.97 -9.85 -19.53
C GLN A 67 17.75 -10.74 -18.55
N GLU A 68 17.91 -10.32 -17.29
CA GLU A 68 18.80 -11.01 -16.34
C GLU A 68 18.26 -11.14 -14.91
N ASN A 69 16.95 -11.02 -14.67
CA ASN A 69 16.39 -11.32 -13.33
C ASN A 69 14.92 -11.79 -13.35
N ALA A 70 14.56 -12.69 -14.27
CA ALA A 70 13.31 -13.43 -14.14
C ALA A 70 13.54 -14.63 -13.19
N PRO A 71 12.88 -14.73 -12.01
CA PRO A 71 12.96 -15.91 -11.15
C PRO A 71 12.18 -17.12 -11.73
N TYR A 72 11.66 -16.99 -12.96
CA TYR A 72 10.94 -18.03 -13.66
C TYR A 72 11.80 -18.51 -14.81
N LEU A 73 12.23 -19.77 -14.72
CA LEU A 73 12.78 -20.49 -15.86
C LEU A 73 11.62 -20.81 -16.80
N ASP A 74 11.68 -20.39 -18.06
CA ASP A 74 10.75 -20.84 -19.09
C ASP A 74 11.02 -22.32 -19.36
N THR A 75 10.38 -23.18 -18.58
CA THR A 75 10.33 -24.60 -18.90
C THR A 75 9.20 -24.79 -19.88
N ASN A 76 9.47 -24.65 -21.18
CA ASN A 76 8.58 -25.16 -22.21
C ASN A 76 8.40 -26.67 -21.97
N PRO A 77 7.29 -27.13 -21.37
CA PRO A 77 7.14 -28.54 -21.13
C PRO A 77 6.85 -29.19 -22.48
N THR A 78 7.65 -30.20 -22.85
CA THR A 78 7.43 -31.00 -24.05
C THR A 78 5.97 -31.48 -24.08
N PRO A 79 5.23 -31.31 -25.18
CA PRO A 79 3.84 -31.75 -25.24
C PRO A 79 3.79 -33.27 -25.03
N TRP A 80 3.00 -33.72 -24.06
CA TRP A 80 2.78 -35.14 -23.82
C TRP A 80 2.11 -35.78 -25.06
N PRO A 81 2.48 -37.03 -25.43
CA PRO A 81 1.97 -37.72 -26.61
C PRO A 81 0.48 -38.09 -26.49
#